data_AF-A0A6M3L8R3-F1
#
_entry.id   AF-A0A6M3L8R3-F1
#
_cell.length_a   1.000
_cell.length_b   1.000
_cell.length_c   1.000
_cell.angle_alpha   90.00
_cell.angle_beta   90.00
_cell.angle_gamma   90.00
#
_symmetry.space_group_name_H-M   'P 1'
#
loop_
_entity.id
_entity.type
_entity.pdbx_description
1 polymer ?
#
loop_
_entity_poly.entity_id
_entity_poly.type
_entity_poly.pdbx_seq_one_letter_code
_entity_poly.pdbx_strand_id
1 'polypeptide(L)'
;MRILSFGGGVQTTALSILVAQGKVNVDAVVFADTGCEKPETYWYMDTYIKPLYQKLGIPFHSIKATANWTKEGLYQYCLSKSIIPDVKHKWCSKGFKALPISRQFPECTQLIGFSVDEAYRSDKLAHIEGESCWSGYCSH
;
A
#
# COMPACT_ATOMS: atom_id res chain seq x y z
N MET A 1 -10.07 0.77 12.25
CA MET A 1 -8.87 1.60 11.96
C MET A 1 -8.81 1.88 10.46
N ARG A 2 -8.68 3.14 10.06
CA ARG A 2 -8.54 3.59 8.67
C ARG A 2 -7.07 3.87 8.39
N ILE A 3 -6.49 3.13 7.45
CA ILE A 3 -5.09 3.32 7.07
C ILE A 3 -5.00 3.83 5.64
N LEU A 4 -4.14 4.82 5.42
CA LEU A 4 -3.79 5.26 4.07
C LEU A 4 -2.70 4.34 3.51
N SER A 5 -2.98 3.66 2.40
CA SER A 5 -1.95 2.95 1.64
C SER A 5 -1.17 3.95 0.78
N PHE A 6 0.02 4.32 1.23
CA PHE A 6 0.91 5.25 0.54
C PHE A 6 1.81 4.47 -0.43
N GLY A 7 1.79 4.84 -1.71
CA GLY A 7 2.56 4.19 -2.77
C GLY A 7 3.63 5.09 -3.40
N GLY A 8 3.85 6.30 -2.87
CA GLY A 8 4.83 7.24 -3.40
C GLY A 8 4.45 7.90 -4.73
N GLY A 9 3.23 7.68 -5.22
CA GLY A 9 2.73 8.26 -6.47
C GLY A 9 1.90 9.53 -6.26
N VAL A 10 1.61 10.22 -7.37
CA VAL A 10 0.84 11.48 -7.40
C VAL A 10 -0.49 11.36 -6.66
N GLN A 11 -1.22 10.26 -6.86
CA GLN A 11 -2.54 10.05 -6.28
C GLN A 11 -2.48 9.91 -4.75
N THR A 12 -1.52 9.15 -4.23
CA THR A 12 -1.34 8.98 -2.78
C THR A 12 -0.81 10.26 -2.12
N THR A 13 0.00 11.04 -2.83
CA THR A 13 0.45 12.37 -2.38
C THR A 13 -0.72 13.36 -2.30
N ALA A 14 -1.62 13.37 -3.30
CA ALA A 14 -2.82 14.20 -3.25
C ALA A 14 -3.70 13.83 -2.05
N LEU A 15 -3.84 12.54 -1.76
CA LEU A 15 -4.57 12.06 -0.60
C LEU A 15 -3.90 12.51 0.72
N SER A 16 -2.57 12.52 0.80
CA SER A 16 -1.84 13.08 1.95
C SER A 16 -2.13 14.57 2.19
N ILE A 17 -2.27 15.35 1.12
CA ILE A 17 -2.64 16.77 1.23
C ILE A 17 -4.08 16.90 1.76
N LEU A 18 -5.01 16.06 1.30
CA LEU A 18 -6.39 16.06 1.79
C LEU A 18 -6.47 15.68 3.28
N VAL A 19 -5.62 14.76 3.74
CA VAL A 19 -5.48 14.45 5.17
C VAL A 19 -4.96 15.66 5.94
N ALA A 20 -3.93 16.34 5.43
CA ALA A 20 -3.39 17.55 6.07
C ALA A 20 -4.41 18.70 6.14
N GLN A 21 -5.35 18.75 5.19
CA GLN A 21 -6.46 19.70 5.18
C GLN A 21 -7.64 19.29 6.08
N GLY A 22 -7.57 18.15 6.75
CA GLY A 22 -8.67 17.62 7.57
C GLY A 22 -9.88 17.15 6.77
N LYS A 23 -9.75 17.00 5.44
CA LYS A 23 -10.83 16.53 4.56
C LYS A 23 -10.96 15.01 4.54
N VAL A 24 -9.87 14.31 4.87
CA VAL A 24 -9.82 12.86 4.97
C VAL A 24 -9.19 12.50 6.31
N ASN A 25 -9.90 11.68 7.10
CA ASN A 25 -9.43 11.24 8.40
C ASN A 25 -8.83 9.83 8.29
N VAL A 26 -7.60 9.69 8.78
CA VAL A 26 -6.86 8.42 8.83
C VAL A 26 -6.22 8.25 10.20
N ASP A 27 -6.16 7.01 10.66
CA ASP A 27 -5.55 6.65 11.94
C ASP A 27 -4.05 6.38 11.78
N ALA A 28 -3.62 5.94 10.58
CA ALA A 28 -2.23 5.67 10.25
C ALA A 28 -1.98 5.75 8.74
N VAL A 29 -0.71 5.83 8.37
CA VAL A 29 -0.24 5.71 6.99
C VAL A 29 0.69 4.52 6.88
N VAL A 30 0.56 3.74 5.83
CA VAL A 30 1.40 2.57 5.58
C VAL A 30 2.04 2.65 4.19
N PHE A 31 3.34 2.41 4.14
CA PHE A 31 4.12 2.31 2.90
C PHE A 31 4.71 0.90 2.81
N ALA A 32 4.33 0.15 1.77
CA ALA A 32 4.91 -1.16 1.49
C ALA A 32 6.17 -0.99 0.63
N ASP A 33 7.33 -0.95 1.29
CA ASP A 33 8.63 -0.75 0.68
C ASP A 33 9.10 -2.01 -0.05
N THR A 34 8.96 -2.01 -1.38
CA THR A 34 9.42 -3.09 -2.26
C THR A 34 10.94 -3.13 -2.44
N GLY A 35 11.65 -2.09 -1.99
CA GLY A 35 13.09 -1.89 -2.23
C GLY A 35 13.41 -1.54 -3.68
N CYS A 36 12.41 -1.15 -4.47
CA CYS A 36 12.54 -0.91 -5.91
C CYS A 36 11.90 0.42 -6.34
N GLU A 37 11.51 1.27 -5.40
CA GLU A 37 11.02 2.60 -5.75
C GLU A 37 12.19 3.46 -6.26
N LYS A 38 11.85 4.52 -7.00
CA LYS A 38 12.88 5.43 -7.51
C LYS A 38 13.55 6.19 -6.36
N PRO A 39 14.85 6.53 -6.45
CA PRO A 39 15.54 7.33 -5.43
C PRO A 39 14.80 8.62 -5.08
N GLU A 40 14.18 9.27 -6.07
CA GLU A 40 13.39 10.50 -5.91
C GLU A 40 12.14 10.25 -5.06
N THR A 41 11.52 9.06 -5.15
CA THR A 41 10.36 8.68 -4.34
C THR A 41 10.74 8.59 -2.87
N TYR A 42 11.88 7.93 -2.57
CA TYR A 42 12.38 7.85 -1.20
C TYR A 42 12.76 9.23 -0.66
N TRP A 43 13.49 10.02 -1.44
CA TRP A 43 13.86 11.38 -1.06
C TRP A 43 12.63 12.25 -0.76
N TYR A 44 11.61 12.20 -1.63
CA TYR A 44 10.38 12.96 -1.43
C TYR A 44 9.62 12.51 -0.17
N MET A 45 9.55 11.19 0.04
CA MET A 45 8.90 10.61 1.22
C MET A 45 9.59 11.07 2.51
N ASP A 46 10.91 10.99 2.57
CA ASP A 46 11.69 11.35 3.76
C ASP A 46 11.72 12.85 4.00
N THR A 47 11.73 13.66 2.93
CA THR A 47 11.83 15.12 3.02
C THR A 47 10.49 15.78 3.33
N TYR A 48 9.38 15.28 2.77
CA TYR A 48 8.07 15.96 2.85
C TYR A 48 7.01 15.14 3.57
N ILE A 49 6.86 13.86 3.21
CA ILE A 49 5.69 13.08 3.63
C ILE A 49 5.80 12.62 5.08
N LYS A 50 6.93 12.02 5.49
CA LYS A 50 7.13 11.61 6.88
C LYS A 50 7.06 12.81 7.84
N PRO A 51 7.72 13.96 7.57
CA PRO A 51 7.58 15.14 8.42
C PRO A 51 6.16 15.72 8.45
N LEU A 52 5.41 15.66 7.34
CA LEU A 52 4.01 16.08 7.32
C LEU A 52 3.18 15.27 8.32
N TYR A 53 3.26 13.93 8.24
CA TYR A 53 2.49 13.07 9.14
C TYR A 53 2.94 13.15 10.60
N GLN A 54 4.23 13.35 10.83
CA GLN A 54 4.75 13.63 12.16
C GLN A 54 4.11 14.90 12.76
N LYS A 55 4.00 15.99 11.99
CA LYS A 55 3.34 17.23 12.43
C LYS A 55 1.85 17.05 12.71
N LEU A 56 1.20 16.16 11.97
CA LEU A 56 -0.22 15.83 12.16
C LEU A 56 -0.45 14.86 13.34
N GLY A 57 0.61 14.32 13.95
CA GLY A 57 0.50 13.31 15.01
C GLY A 57 0.00 11.96 14.51
N ILE A 58 0.09 11.69 13.20
CA ILE A 58 -0.39 10.45 12.58
C ILE A 58 0.81 9.52 12.36
N PRO A 59 0.77 8.27 12.83
CA PRO A 59 1.87 7.33 12.65
C PRO A 59 2.05 6.94 11.18
N PHE A 60 3.32 6.93 10.74
CA PHE A 60 3.73 6.48 9.41
C PHE A 60 4.56 5.19 9.52
N HIS A 61 4.05 4.10 8.96
CA HIS A 61 4.67 2.78 9.00
C HIS A 61 5.30 2.45 7.64
N SER A 62 6.60 2.20 7.63
CA SER A 62 7.30 1.63 6.47
C SER A 62 7.48 0.12 6.68
N ILE A 63 6.78 -0.68 5.89
CA ILE A 63 6.83 -2.14 5.95
C ILE A 63 7.72 -2.62 4.83
N LYS A 64 8.80 -3.34 5.15
CA LYS A 64 9.59 -4.00 4.12
C LYS A 64 8.73 -5.08 3.47
N ALA A 65 8.44 -4.92 2.18
CA ALA A 65 7.65 -5.86 1.43
C ALA A 65 8.47 -7.09 1.07
N THR A 66 8.35 -8.12 1.91
CA THR A 66 8.76 -9.49 1.59
C THR A 66 7.51 -10.31 1.33
N ALA A 67 7.51 -11.12 0.28
CA ALA A 67 6.40 -12.02 0.03
C ALA A 67 6.50 -13.27 0.92
N ASN A 68 5.38 -13.94 1.21
CA ASN A 68 5.36 -15.10 2.11
C ASN A 68 6.32 -16.23 1.69
N TRP A 69 6.61 -16.31 0.40
CA TRP A 69 7.43 -17.34 -0.22
C TRP A 69 8.90 -16.93 -0.41
N THR A 70 9.29 -15.71 -0.02
CA THR A 70 10.70 -15.27 -0.11
C THR A 70 11.05 -14.25 0.96
N LYS A 71 12.25 -14.39 1.53
CA LYS A 71 12.84 -13.36 2.42
C LYS A 71 13.41 -12.17 1.62
N GLU A 72 13.40 -12.27 0.30
CA GLU A 72 13.95 -11.28 -0.62
C GLU A 72 12.91 -10.24 -1.03
N GLY A 73 13.36 -9.05 -1.43
CA GLY A 73 12.51 -8.02 -2.02
C GLY A 73 12.09 -8.36 -3.46
N LEU A 74 11.20 -7.54 -4.04
CA LEU A 74 10.59 -7.83 -5.34
C LEU A 74 11.63 -8.01 -6.46
N TYR A 75 12.63 -7.13 -6.52
CA TYR A 75 13.68 -7.19 -7.55
C TYR A 75 14.50 -8.48 -7.48
N GLN A 76 14.94 -8.87 -6.29
CA GLN A 76 15.75 -10.08 -6.10
C GLN A 76 14.94 -11.34 -6.43
N TYR A 77 13.65 -11.37 -6.08
CA TYR A 77 12.75 -12.45 -6.47
C TYR A 77 12.60 -12.56 -8.00
N CYS A 78 12.46 -11.42 -8.69
CA CYS A 78 12.37 -11.40 -10.15
C CYS A 78 13.67 -11.88 -10.79
N LEU A 79 14.81 -11.42 -10.28
CA LEU A 79 16.13 -11.77 -10.78
C LEU A 79 16.43 -13.28 -10.60
N SER A 80 16.20 -13.82 -9.40
CA SER A 80 16.47 -15.23 -9.09
C SER A 80 15.60 -16.20 -9.87
N LYS A 81 14.41 -15.77 -10.29
CA LYS A 81 13.48 -16.57 -11.10
C LYS A 81 13.52 -16.26 -12.59
N SER A 82 14.32 -15.27 -13.02
CA SER A 82 14.34 -14.78 -14.41
C SER A 82 12.93 -14.42 -14.92
N ILE A 83 12.13 -13.77 -14.08
CA ILE A 83 10.77 -13.33 -14.38
C ILE A 83 10.66 -11.82 -14.23
N ILE A 84 9.61 -11.24 -14.81
CA ILE A 84 9.24 -9.84 -14.61
C ILE A 84 7.86 -9.73 -13.95
N PRO A 85 7.56 -8.62 -13.27
CA PRO A 85 6.23 -8.38 -12.71
C PRO A 85 5.14 -8.46 -13.79
N ASP A 86 4.13 -9.30 -13.54
CA ASP A 86 3.03 -9.50 -14.47
C ASP A 86 1.81 -8.68 -14.07
N VAL A 87 1.45 -7.73 -14.93
CA VAL A 87 0.28 -6.85 -14.76
C VAL A 87 -1.06 -7.59 -14.84
N LYS A 88 -1.14 -8.74 -15.53
CA LYS A 88 -2.35 -9.57 -15.65
C LYS A 88 -2.57 -10.39 -14.38
N HIS A 89 -1.54 -11.10 -13.92
CA HIS A 89 -1.65 -11.99 -12.76
C HIS A 89 -1.48 -11.27 -11.41
N LYS A 90 -0.93 -10.05 -11.40
CA LYS A 90 -0.82 -9.16 -10.23
C LYS A 90 -0.18 -9.77 -8.97
N TRP A 91 0.57 -10.86 -9.14
CA TRP A 91 1.20 -11.60 -8.03
C TRP A 91 2.15 -10.71 -7.22
N CYS A 92 2.83 -9.78 -7.87
CA CYS A 92 3.74 -8.82 -7.24
C CYS A 92 2.98 -7.87 -6.31
N SER A 93 1.83 -7.34 -6.74
CA SER A 93 1.00 -6.44 -5.92
C SER A 93 0.37 -7.19 -4.75
N LYS A 94 -0.08 -8.43 -4.97
CA LYS A 94 -0.64 -9.27 -3.90
C LYS A 94 0.43 -9.61 -2.86
N GLY A 95 1.57 -10.14 -3.29
CA GLY A 95 2.62 -10.64 -2.42
C GLY A 95 3.48 -9.57 -1.75
N PHE A 96 3.76 -8.47 -2.46
CA PHE A 96 4.70 -7.43 -2.02
C PHE A 96 4.00 -6.10 -1.67
N LYS A 97 2.67 -5.99 -1.74
CA LYS A 97 1.97 -4.78 -1.27
C LYS A 97 0.83 -5.12 -0.33
N ALA A 98 -0.17 -5.88 -0.79
CA ALA A 98 -1.36 -6.16 0.01
C ALA A 98 -1.08 -7.07 1.21
N LEU A 99 -0.34 -8.16 1.00
CA LEU A 99 -0.11 -9.17 2.02
C LEU A 99 0.78 -8.70 3.19
N PRO A 100 1.88 -7.94 2.98
CA PRO A 100 2.63 -7.34 4.09
C PRO A 100 1.77 -6.40 4.95
N ILE A 101 0.91 -5.58 4.32
CA ILE A 101 0.02 -4.67 5.03
C ILE A 101 -1.03 -5.43 5.84
N SER A 102 -1.71 -6.40 5.23
CA SER A 102 -2.74 -7.21 5.90
C SER A 102 -2.20 -8.00 7.09
N ARG A 103 -0.92 -8.41 7.07
CA ARG A 103 -0.29 -9.07 8.23
C ARG A 103 -0.07 -8.14 9.41
N GLN A 104 0.33 -6.89 9.14
CA GLN A 104 0.57 -5.91 10.19
C GLN A 104 -0.74 -5.30 10.70
N PHE A 105 -1.73 -5.19 9.81
CA PHE A 105 -3.03 -4.59 10.07
C PHE A 105 -4.15 -5.51 9.57
N PRO A 106 -4.45 -6.61 10.28
CA PRO A 106 -5.45 -7.58 9.85
C PRO A 106 -6.87 -6.98 9.81
N GLU A 107 -7.20 -6.13 10.78
CA GLU A 107 -8.52 -5.49 10.91
C GLU A 107 -8.42 -3.99 10.58
N CYS A 108 -8.32 -3.65 9.29
CA CYS A 108 -8.25 -2.27 8.84
C CYS A 108 -9.04 -1.99 7.56
N THR A 109 -9.54 -0.75 7.44
CA THR A 109 -10.06 -0.21 6.18
C THR A 109 -8.92 0.50 5.47
N GLN A 110 -8.54 0.03 4.29
CA GLN A 110 -7.47 0.63 3.48
C GLN A 110 -8.02 1.69 2.53
N LEU A 111 -7.56 2.92 2.68
CA LEU A 111 -7.81 4.01 1.75
C LEU A 111 -6.73 3.96 0.66
N ILE A 112 -7.17 3.79 -0.58
CA ILE A 112 -6.30 3.73 -1.77
C ILE A 112 -6.71 4.89 -2.69
N GLY A 113 -5.73 5.71 -3.09
CA GLY A 113 -5.97 6.77 -4.07
C GLY A 113 -6.10 6.17 -5.47
N PHE A 114 -7.20 6.47 -6.15
CA PHE A 114 -7.41 6.22 -7.59
C PHE A 114 -7.68 7.55 -8.28
N SER A 115 -7.23 7.72 -9.53
CA SER A 115 -7.70 8.84 -10.35
C SER A 115 -9.12 8.55 -10.87
N VAL A 116 -9.89 9.60 -11.17
CA VAL A 116 -11.23 9.45 -11.75
C VAL A 116 -11.17 8.77 -13.12
N ASP A 117 -10.09 9.00 -13.89
CA ASP A 117 -9.85 8.33 -15.18
C ASP A 117 -9.56 6.81 -15.03
N GLU A 118 -9.30 6.36 -13.80
CA GLU A 118 -9.10 4.96 -13.44
C GLU A 118 -10.33 4.34 -12.73
N ALA A 119 -11.51 4.98 -12.79
CA ALA A 119 -12.74 4.54 -12.09
C ALA A 119 -13.15 3.08 -12.37
N TYR A 120 -12.80 2.51 -13.52
CA TYR A 120 -13.03 1.08 -13.80
C TYR A 120 -12.32 0.15 -12.79
N ARG A 121 -11.29 0.65 -12.08
CA ARG A 121 -10.56 -0.06 -11.02
C ARG A 121 -11.29 0.01 -9.67
N SER A 122 -12.10 1.04 -9.41
CA SER A 122 -12.89 1.15 -8.18
C SER A 122 -14.14 0.27 -8.22
N ASP A 123 -14.81 0.16 -9.37
CA ASP A 123 -16.05 -0.65 -9.48
C ASP A 123 -15.83 -2.13 -9.20
N LYS A 124 -14.65 -2.68 -9.53
CA LYS A 124 -14.27 -4.06 -9.21
C LYS A 124 -14.00 -4.30 -7.72
N LEU A 125 -13.71 -3.26 -6.95
CA LEU A 125 -13.42 -3.36 -5.52
C LEU A 125 -14.63 -2.98 -4.66
N ALA A 126 -15.52 -2.10 -5.15
CA ALA A 126 -16.78 -1.77 -4.49
C ALA A 126 -17.73 -2.99 -4.37
N HIS A 127 -17.63 -3.96 -5.27
CA HIS A 127 -18.33 -5.24 -5.14
C HIS A 127 -17.78 -6.17 -4.04
N ILE A 128 -16.70 -5.81 -3.37
CA ILE A 128 -16.16 -6.51 -2.18
C ILE A 128 -16.71 -5.86 -0.88
N GLU A 129 -17.38 -4.70 -0.98
CA GLU A 129 -18.06 -4.03 0.14
C GLU A 129 -19.51 -4.52 0.36
N GLY A 130 -19.77 -5.78 0.02
CA GLY A 130 -20.96 -6.51 0.43
C GLY A 130 -20.53 -7.75 1.20
N GLU A 131 -20.37 -7.63 2.52
CA GLU A 131 -20.18 -8.74 3.45
C GLU A 131 -19.13 -9.78 3.05
N SER A 132 -17.85 -9.47 3.24
CA SER A 132 -16.88 -10.55 3.49
C SER A 132 -15.93 -10.14 4.59
N CYS A 133 -16.35 -10.45 5.82
CA CYS A 133 -15.45 -10.95 6.85
C CYS A 133 -14.42 -11.87 6.15
N TRP A 134 -13.14 -11.52 6.21
CA TRP A 134 -12.07 -12.38 5.70
C TRP A 134 -11.90 -13.60 6.61
N SER A 135 -12.93 -14.46 6.68
CA SER A 135 -12.76 -15.84 7.10
C SER A 135 -12.14 -16.58 5.92
N GLY A 136 -10.85 -16.89 6.00
CA GLY A 136 -10.19 -17.56 4.86
C GLY A 136 -8.81 -18.14 5.11
N TYR A 137 -8.19 -17.92 6.26
CA TYR A 137 -6.96 -18.63 6.63
C TYR A 137 -6.95 -18.95 8.12
N CYS A 138 -7.85 -19.85 8.51
CA CYS A 138 -7.76 -20.66 9.71
C CYS A 138 -7.89 -22.13 9.26
N SER A 139 -6.87 -22.95 9.59
CA SER A 139 -6.80 -24.42 9.41
C SER A 139 -6.58 -24.90 7.95
N HIS A 140 -5.64 -25.80 7.62
CA HIS A 140 -5.02 -26.90 8.36
C HIS A 140 -3.50 -26.97 8.18
#